data_AF-A0A8H7CU69-F1
#
_entry.id   AF-A0A8H7CU69-F1
#
_cell.length_a   1.000
_cell.length_b   1.000
_cell.length_c   1.000
_cell.angle_alpha   90.00
_cell.angle_beta   90.00
_cell.angle_gamma   90.00
#
_symmetry.space_group_name_H-M   'P 1'
#
loop_
_entity.id
_entity.type
_entity.pdbx_description
1 polymer ?
#
loop_
_entity_poly.entity_id
_entity_poly.type
_entity_poly.pdbx_seq_one_letter_code
_entity_poly.pdbx_strand_id
1 'polypeptide(L)'
;MIPLSVLRPTPRLTSLGLAFRPSSFCLQMRHYAHKARPATWGARVWFRSDGTPRSKVRGLVITSIIFGLLYVTQDRARSQAQSLLARVRCVDDEEYAQVDFSSYCAASDYFDKLCASLSLSVEFYSFPEDAKRREEAHTLVREAAEKVHAILAESDDALDPITANRVVPVLLGAFRRLGKLRHEAMGVEKQCIERTSGPQGCA
;
A
#
# COMPACT_ATOMS: atom_id res chain seq x y z
N MET A 1 29.56 -45.90 -1.21
CA MET A 1 28.87 -47.06 -1.81
C MET A 1 27.49 -47.15 -1.18
N ILE A 2 26.44 -46.78 -1.91
CA ILE A 2 25.04 -46.73 -1.44
C ILE A 2 24.21 -47.52 -2.46
N PRO A 3 23.41 -48.51 -2.05
CA PRO A 3 22.74 -49.39 -2.99
C PRO A 3 21.55 -48.71 -3.68
N LEU A 4 21.63 -48.71 -5.01
CA LEU A 4 20.58 -48.44 -5.98
C LEU A 4 19.63 -49.63 -6.05
N SER A 5 18.41 -49.49 -5.55
CA SER A 5 17.25 -50.29 -6.02
C SER A 5 16.02 -50.01 -5.18
N VAL A 6 15.04 -49.25 -5.70
CA VAL A 6 13.61 -49.61 -5.69
C VAL A 6 12.92 -48.85 -6.84
N LEU A 7 12.82 -49.51 -7.99
CA LEU A 7 11.90 -49.15 -9.06
C LEU A 7 10.46 -49.40 -8.56
N ARG A 8 9.66 -48.34 -8.41
CA ARG A 8 8.23 -48.47 -8.15
C ARG A 8 7.47 -48.57 -9.49
N PRO A 9 6.53 -49.52 -9.62
CA PRO A 9 5.71 -49.68 -10.82
C PRO A 9 4.65 -48.58 -10.93
N THR A 10 4.44 -48.12 -12.15
CA THR A 10 3.36 -47.23 -12.60
C THR A 10 1.99 -47.90 -12.46
N PRO A 11 1.00 -47.25 -11.82
CA PRO A 11 -0.37 -47.74 -11.89
C PRO A 11 -0.98 -47.45 -13.27
N ARG A 12 -1.50 -48.53 -13.88
CA ARG A 12 -2.29 -48.52 -15.11
C ARG A 12 -3.53 -47.66 -14.95
N LEU A 13 -3.77 -46.77 -15.91
CA LEU A 13 -5.02 -46.05 -16.11
C LEU A 13 -6.13 -47.06 -16.47
N THR A 14 -6.92 -47.46 -15.47
CA THR A 14 -8.22 -48.10 -15.70
C THR A 14 -9.21 -47.06 -16.21
N SER A 15 -9.60 -47.22 -17.47
CA SER A 15 -10.72 -46.54 -18.10
C SER A 15 -12.02 -46.90 -17.38
N LEU A 16 -12.47 -46.04 -16.46
CA LEU A 16 -13.85 -46.05 -15.97
C LEU A 16 -14.73 -45.48 -17.07
N GLY A 17 -15.29 -46.37 -17.89
CA GLY A 17 -16.42 -46.09 -18.76
C GLY A 17 -17.64 -45.74 -17.91
N LEU A 18 -17.75 -44.47 -17.52
CA LEU A 18 -19.00 -43.89 -17.05
C LEU A 18 -19.89 -43.66 -18.26
N ALA A 19 -20.79 -44.62 -18.51
CA ALA A 19 -21.94 -44.42 -19.37
C ALA A 19 -22.75 -43.24 -18.82
N PHE A 20 -22.56 -42.07 -19.42
CA PHE A 20 -23.32 -40.86 -19.14
C PHE A 20 -24.75 -41.09 -19.66
N ARG A 21 -25.61 -41.63 -18.80
CA ARG A 21 -27.07 -41.59 -19.02
C ARG A 21 -27.47 -40.11 -19.07
N PRO A 22 -28.07 -39.62 -20.17
CA PRO A 22 -28.74 -38.33 -20.13
C PRO A 22 -29.98 -38.52 -19.26
N SER A 23 -29.86 -38.20 -17.97
CA SER A 23 -31.00 -38.00 -17.10
C SER A 23 -31.83 -36.90 -17.74
N SER A 24 -33.02 -37.27 -18.20
CA SER A 24 -34.09 -36.36 -18.61
C SER A 24 -34.44 -35.48 -17.41
N PHE A 25 -33.66 -34.43 -17.21
CA PHE A 25 -34.02 -33.30 -16.38
C PHE A 25 -35.19 -32.62 -17.10
N CYS A 26 -36.40 -33.09 -16.80
CA CYS A 26 -37.60 -32.27 -16.86
C CYS A 26 -37.37 -31.12 -15.88
N LEU A 27 -36.68 -30.09 -16.37
CA LEU A 27 -36.69 -28.76 -15.79
C LEU A 27 -38.15 -28.32 -15.79
N GLN A 28 -38.79 -28.47 -14.63
CA GLN A 28 -39.88 -27.59 -14.24
C GLN A 28 -39.38 -26.17 -14.46
N MET A 29 -39.77 -25.60 -15.60
CA MET A 29 -39.67 -24.18 -15.88
C MET A 29 -40.56 -23.47 -14.87
N ARG A 30 -40.02 -23.22 -13.67
CA ARG A 30 -40.54 -22.17 -12.80
C ARG A 30 -40.59 -20.93 -13.67
N HIS A 31 -41.78 -20.37 -13.83
CA HIS A 31 -42.01 -19.09 -14.49
C HIS A 31 -41.15 -18.03 -13.82
N TYR A 32 -39.93 -17.85 -14.32
CA TYR A 32 -39.12 -16.69 -14.01
C TYR A 32 -39.86 -15.50 -14.63
N ALA A 33 -40.49 -14.69 -13.79
CA ALA A 33 -41.01 -13.40 -14.17
C ALA A 33 -39.89 -12.66 -14.93
N HIS A 34 -40.15 -12.41 -16.22
CA HIS A 34 -39.19 -11.90 -17.19
C HIS A 34 -38.79 -10.48 -16.77
N LYS A 35 -37.73 -10.33 -15.95
CA LYS A 35 -37.20 -9.01 -15.63
C LYS A 35 -36.59 -8.44 -16.89
N ALA A 36 -37.22 -7.39 -17.42
CA ALA A 36 -36.72 -6.65 -18.57
C ALA A 36 -35.27 -6.20 -18.30
N ARG A 37 -34.40 -6.44 -19.29
CA ARG A 37 -32.98 -6.11 -19.24
C ARG A 37 -32.78 -4.62 -18.93
N PRO A 38 -31.81 -4.24 -18.08
CA PRO A 38 -31.40 -2.83 -17.99
C PRO A 38 -30.92 -2.35 -19.37
N ALA A 39 -31.39 -1.18 -19.80
CA ALA A 39 -31.11 -0.60 -21.11
C ALA A 39 -29.69 -0.01 -21.23
N THR A 40 -28.71 -0.71 -20.68
CA THR A 40 -27.30 -0.28 -20.77
C THR A 40 -26.63 -0.92 -21.97
N TRP A 41 -25.69 -0.19 -22.58
CA TRP A 41 -24.90 -0.66 -23.71
C TRP A 41 -24.12 -1.94 -23.38
N GLY A 42 -23.57 -2.01 -22.17
CA GLY A 42 -22.93 -3.23 -21.67
C GLY A 42 -23.91 -4.39 -21.65
N ALA A 43 -25.13 -4.20 -21.12
CA ALA A 43 -26.10 -5.27 -21.11
C ALA A 43 -26.32 -5.82 -22.52
N ARG A 44 -26.51 -4.95 -23.54
CA ARG A 44 -26.67 -5.26 -24.98
C ARG A 44 -25.61 -6.20 -25.56
N VAL A 45 -24.36 -6.01 -25.17
CA VAL A 45 -23.23 -6.80 -25.65
C VAL A 45 -23.12 -8.15 -24.90
N TRP A 46 -23.35 -8.15 -23.59
CA TRP A 46 -23.08 -9.29 -22.70
C TRP A 46 -24.18 -10.34 -22.65
N PHE A 47 -25.43 -9.92 -22.81
CA PHE A 47 -26.61 -10.76 -22.60
C PHE A 47 -27.39 -10.98 -23.90
N ARG A 48 -28.16 -12.05 -23.98
CA ARG A 48 -29.18 -12.25 -25.00
C ARG A 48 -30.43 -11.43 -24.64
N SER A 49 -31.39 -11.35 -25.56
CA SER A 49 -32.68 -10.69 -25.31
C SER A 49 -33.47 -11.36 -24.18
N ASP A 50 -33.23 -12.65 -23.93
CA ASP A 50 -33.78 -13.43 -22.82
C ASP A 50 -33.11 -13.16 -21.47
N GLY A 51 -32.11 -12.27 -21.41
CA GLY A 51 -31.34 -11.96 -20.20
C GLY A 51 -30.28 -13.00 -19.83
N THR A 52 -30.13 -14.08 -20.60
CA THR A 52 -29.08 -15.08 -20.36
C THR A 52 -27.73 -14.58 -20.91
N PRO A 53 -26.59 -14.88 -20.25
CA PRO A 53 -25.28 -14.54 -20.79
C PRO A 53 -25.09 -15.21 -22.16
N ARG A 54 -24.67 -14.46 -23.18
CA ARG A 54 -24.63 -14.95 -24.57
C ARG A 54 -23.64 -16.10 -24.77
N SER A 55 -22.67 -16.28 -23.87
CA SER A 55 -21.89 -17.51 -23.73
C SER A 55 -21.27 -17.64 -22.33
N LYS A 56 -21.35 -18.82 -21.71
CA LYS A 56 -20.70 -19.12 -20.42
C LYS A 56 -19.17 -19.00 -20.49
N VAL A 57 -18.57 -19.33 -21.63
CA VAL A 57 -17.11 -19.31 -21.86
C VAL A 57 -16.55 -17.89 -21.87
N ARG A 58 -17.21 -16.92 -22.51
CA ARG A 58 -16.74 -15.53 -22.52
C ARG A 58 -16.69 -14.92 -21.12
N GLY A 59 -17.69 -15.22 -20.28
CA GLY A 59 -17.69 -14.79 -18.88
C GLY A 59 -16.45 -15.28 -18.13
N LEU A 60 -16.15 -16.57 -18.25
CA LEU A 60 -14.96 -17.19 -17.64
C LEU A 60 -13.65 -16.54 -18.09
N VAL A 61 -13.50 -16.28 -19.40
CA VAL A 61 -12.29 -15.63 -19.94
C VAL A 61 -12.10 -14.24 -19.33
N ILE A 62 -13.17 -13.46 -19.19
CA ILE A 62 -13.07 -12.10 -18.66
C ILE A 62 -12.79 -12.10 -17.17
N THR A 63 -13.47 -12.96 -16.41
CA THR A 63 -13.19 -13.09 -14.98
C THR A 63 -11.75 -13.54 -14.76
N SER A 64 -11.23 -14.44 -15.60
CA SER A 64 -9.83 -14.86 -15.56
C SER A 64 -8.86 -13.71 -15.89
N ILE A 65 -9.17 -12.87 -16.88
CA ILE A 65 -8.36 -11.70 -17.21
C ILE A 65 -8.36 -10.70 -16.05
N ILE A 66 -9.54 -10.39 -15.49
CA ILE A 66 -9.67 -9.46 -14.35
C ILE A 66 -8.89 -10.00 -13.15
N PHE A 67 -9.05 -11.29 -12.82
CA PHE A 67 -8.34 -11.90 -11.71
C PHE A 67 -6.82 -11.91 -11.94
N GLY A 68 -6.36 -12.21 -13.16
CA GLY A 68 -4.94 -12.11 -13.52
C GLY A 68 -4.39 -10.69 -13.39
N LEU A 69 -5.15 -9.68 -13.83
CA LEU A 69 -4.76 -8.28 -13.67
C LEU A 69 -4.69 -7.89 -12.18
N LEU A 70 -5.68 -8.26 -11.39
CA LEU A 70 -5.68 -8.02 -9.94
C LEU A 70 -4.47 -8.68 -9.27
N TYR A 71 -4.19 -9.93 -9.62
CA TYR A 71 -3.02 -10.66 -9.13
C TYR A 71 -1.70 -9.93 -9.46
N VAL A 72 -1.52 -9.51 -10.72
CA VAL A 72 -0.31 -8.78 -11.14
C VAL A 72 -0.19 -7.44 -10.40
N THR A 73 -1.29 -6.71 -10.20
CA THR A 73 -1.24 -5.46 -9.44
C THR A 73 -0.88 -5.67 -7.97
N GLN A 74 -1.39 -6.73 -7.35
CA GLN A 74 -1.08 -7.08 -5.97
C GLN A 74 0.39 -7.51 -5.82
N ASP A 75 0.90 -8.32 -6.76
CA ASP A 75 2.29 -8.78 -6.76
C ASP A 75 3.28 -7.61 -6.92
N ARG A 76 2.96 -6.67 -7.81
CA ARG A 76 3.74 -5.43 -7.98
C ARG A 76 3.72 -4.56 -6.73
N ALA A 77 2.55 -4.40 -6.11
CA ALA A 77 2.43 -3.64 -4.87
C ALA A 77 3.23 -4.28 -3.73
N ARG A 78 3.21 -5.62 -3.62
CA ARG A 78 4.00 -6.37 -2.64
C ARG A 78 5.50 -6.19 -2.87
N SER A 79 5.96 -6.37 -4.11
CA SER A 79 7.36 -6.20 -4.48
C SER A 79 7.86 -4.79 -4.19
N GLN A 80 7.04 -3.78 -4.50
CA GLN A 80 7.34 -2.39 -4.19
C GLN A 80 7.43 -2.16 -2.68
N ALA A 81 6.46 -2.63 -1.89
CA ALA A 81 6.47 -2.50 -0.43
C ALA A 81 7.71 -3.15 0.20
N GLN A 82 8.11 -4.32 -0.29
CA GLN A 82 9.32 -5.01 0.16
C GLN A 82 10.59 -4.23 -0.19
N SER A 83 10.69 -3.68 -1.41
CA SER A 83 11.84 -2.88 -1.80
C SER A 83 11.98 -1.59 -0.97
N LEU A 84 10.87 -0.97 -0.60
CA LEU A 84 10.85 0.21 0.27
C LEU A 84 11.26 -0.17 1.70
N LEU A 85 10.70 -1.25 2.24
CA LEU A 85 11.03 -1.73 3.57
C LEU A 85 12.51 -2.11 3.69
N ALA A 86 13.07 -2.76 2.66
CA ALA A 86 14.49 -3.12 2.63
C ALA A 86 15.38 -1.87 2.74
N ARG A 87 15.04 -0.79 2.04
CA ARG A 87 15.79 0.48 2.12
C ARG A 87 15.70 1.11 3.50
N VAL A 88 14.50 1.16 4.08
CA VAL A 88 14.30 1.70 5.44
C VAL A 88 15.09 0.87 6.45
N ARG A 89 15.07 -0.47 6.34
CA ARG A 89 15.83 -1.36 7.23
C ARG A 89 17.33 -1.16 7.10
N CYS A 90 17.86 -1.01 5.88
CA CYS A 90 19.28 -0.71 5.68
C CYS A 90 19.71 0.58 6.39
N VAL A 91 18.91 1.65 6.32
CA VAL A 91 19.20 2.90 7.03
C VAL A 91 19.13 2.70 8.55
N ASP A 92 18.13 1.97 9.03
CA ASP A 92 17.94 1.74 10.47
C ASP A 92 19.06 0.89 11.08
N ASP A 93 19.43 -0.21 10.43
CA ASP A 93 20.50 -1.12 10.89
C ASP A 93 21.88 -0.44 10.92
N GLU A 94 22.17 0.42 9.93
CA GLU A 94 23.48 1.09 9.83
C GLU A 94 23.61 2.30 10.77
N GLU A 95 22.56 3.10 10.89
CA GLU A 95 22.66 4.44 11.48
C GLU A 95 21.99 4.59 12.84
N TYR A 96 20.91 3.87 13.14
CA TYR A 96 20.08 4.14 14.31
C TYR A 96 20.89 4.18 15.63
N ALA A 97 21.77 3.20 15.82
CA ALA A 97 22.60 3.09 17.03
C ALA A 97 23.65 4.20 17.19
N GLN A 98 23.95 4.93 16.11
CA GLN A 98 24.97 5.98 16.07
C GLN A 98 24.37 7.39 16.17
N VAL A 99 23.06 7.52 16.00
CA VAL A 99 22.37 8.81 15.96
C VAL A 99 22.11 9.33 17.38
N ASP A 100 22.52 10.58 17.62
CA ASP A 100 22.17 11.29 18.84
C ASP A 100 20.77 11.92 18.73
N PHE A 101 19.76 11.22 19.25
CA PHE A 101 18.38 11.71 19.28
C PHE A 101 18.15 12.91 20.21
N SER A 102 19.13 13.31 21.02
CA SER A 102 19.06 14.54 21.80
C SER A 102 19.32 15.80 20.95
N SER A 103 19.99 15.65 19.81
CA SER A 103 20.24 16.71 18.84
C SER A 103 19.16 16.73 17.76
N TYR A 104 18.51 17.88 17.57
CA TYR A 104 17.52 18.05 16.51
C TYR A 104 18.11 17.78 15.12
N CYS A 105 19.29 18.33 14.82
CA CYS A 105 19.91 18.18 13.50
C CYS A 105 20.22 16.71 13.19
N ALA A 106 20.78 15.97 14.15
CA ALA A 106 21.08 14.55 13.95
C ALA A 106 19.80 13.72 13.78
N ALA A 107 18.77 13.98 14.59
CA ALA A 107 17.49 13.30 14.48
C ALA A 107 16.77 13.61 13.16
N SER A 108 16.80 14.87 12.69
CA SER A 108 16.22 15.27 11.40
C SER A 108 16.95 14.63 10.24
N ASP A 109 18.29 14.65 10.24
CA ASP A 109 19.10 14.06 9.17
C ASP A 109 18.83 12.55 9.03
N TYR A 110 18.70 11.85 10.17
CA TYR A 110 18.33 10.43 10.19
C TYR A 110 16.92 10.20 9.61
N PHE A 111 15.94 10.96 10.09
CA PHE A 111 14.56 10.84 9.63
C PHE A 111 14.40 11.18 8.14
N ASP A 112 15.25 12.06 7.62
CA ASP A 112 15.29 12.41 6.20
C ASP A 112 15.77 11.27 5.35
N LYS A 113 16.76 10.50 5.82
CA LYS A 113 17.19 9.26 5.16
C LYS A 113 16.09 8.20 5.17
N LEU A 114 15.33 8.08 6.27
CA LEU A 114 14.16 7.21 6.33
C LEU A 114 13.08 7.65 5.32
N CYS A 115 12.81 8.94 5.21
CA CYS A 115 11.84 9.49 4.25
C CYS A 115 12.32 9.35 2.80
N ALA A 116 13.60 9.60 2.53
CA ALA A 116 14.22 9.44 1.21
C ALA A 116 14.16 7.97 0.74
N SER A 117 14.25 7.02 1.66
CA SER A 117 14.05 5.59 1.38
C SER A 117 12.65 5.28 0.82
N LEU A 118 11.64 6.07 1.22
CA LEU A 118 10.27 6.04 0.70
C LEU A 118 10.06 6.94 -0.53
N SER A 119 11.12 7.54 -1.08
CA SER A 119 11.03 8.58 -2.12
C SER A 119 10.17 9.78 -1.71
N LEU A 120 10.05 10.02 -0.40
CA LEU A 120 9.48 11.24 0.14
C LEU A 120 10.59 12.29 0.16
N SER A 121 10.51 13.26 -0.74
CA SER A 121 11.41 14.41 -0.69
C SER A 121 10.98 15.31 0.45
N VAL A 122 11.91 15.62 1.33
CA VAL A 122 11.69 16.53 2.43
C VAL A 122 12.56 17.78 2.25
N GLU A 123 12.33 18.51 1.16
CA GLU A 123 12.83 19.88 0.96
C GLU A 123 12.24 20.89 1.99
N PHE A 124 11.75 20.43 3.14
CA PHE A 124 10.93 21.18 4.08
C PHE A 124 11.70 21.65 5.33
N TYR A 125 12.97 21.30 5.54
CA TYR A 125 13.66 21.53 6.83
C TYR A 125 14.43 22.82 7.02
N SER A 126 14.14 23.87 6.27
CA SER A 126 14.34 25.21 6.82
C SER A 126 13.19 25.50 7.81
N PHE A 127 13.17 24.82 8.96
CA PHE A 127 12.19 25.11 10.00
C PHE A 127 12.39 26.56 10.49
N PRO A 128 11.29 27.27 10.83
CA PRO A 128 11.37 28.64 11.33
C PRO A 128 12.23 28.73 12.59
N GLU A 129 12.80 29.92 12.85
CA GLU A 129 13.65 30.18 14.01
C GLU A 129 12.97 30.01 15.38
N ASP A 130 11.64 29.83 15.40
CA ASP A 130 10.84 29.65 16.60
C ASP A 130 11.25 28.38 17.37
N ALA A 131 11.87 28.58 18.53
CA ALA A 131 12.38 27.52 19.39
C ALA A 131 11.30 26.52 19.80
N LYS A 132 10.06 26.99 20.06
CA LYS A 132 8.95 26.12 20.46
C LYS A 132 8.56 25.15 19.35
N ARG A 133 8.45 25.66 18.12
CA ARG A 133 8.10 24.83 16.95
C ARG A 133 9.21 23.86 16.58
N ARG A 134 10.47 24.26 16.77
CA ARG A 134 11.63 23.39 16.59
C ARG A 134 11.61 22.23 17.58
N GLU A 135 11.28 22.48 18.84
CA GLU A 135 11.14 21.43 19.87
C GLU A 135 9.97 20.47 19.56
N GLU A 136 8.84 21.00 19.10
CA GLU A 136 7.71 20.18 18.64
C GLU A 136 8.08 19.32 17.43
N ALA A 137 8.78 19.89 16.43
CA ALA A 137 9.26 19.15 15.27
C ALA A 137 10.28 18.07 15.65
N HIS A 138 11.22 18.40 16.54
CA HIS A 138 12.20 17.44 17.07
C HIS A 138 11.52 16.26 17.76
N THR A 139 10.52 16.54 18.60
CA THR A 139 9.76 15.52 19.30
C THR A 139 9.05 14.59 18.31
N LEU A 140 8.41 15.13 17.28
CA LEU A 140 7.73 14.35 16.25
C LEU A 140 8.70 13.46 15.45
N VAL A 141 9.84 14.01 15.06
CA VAL A 141 10.89 13.31 14.30
C VAL A 141 11.45 12.15 15.13
N ARG A 142 11.81 12.43 16.39
CA ARG A 142 12.33 11.41 17.32
C ARG A 142 11.31 10.30 17.57
N GLU A 143 10.07 10.66 17.90
CA GLU A 143 9.00 9.68 18.16
C GLU A 143 8.74 8.78 16.94
N ALA A 144 8.81 9.35 15.73
CA ALA A 144 8.65 8.59 14.50
C ALA A 144 9.83 7.63 14.26
N ALA A 145 11.06 8.11 14.44
CA ALA A 145 12.27 7.30 14.32
C ALA A 145 12.27 6.12 15.29
N GLU A 146 12.01 6.37 16.58
CA GLU A 146 11.94 5.33 17.62
C GLU A 146 10.85 4.30 17.31
N LYS A 147 9.68 4.73 16.84
CA LYS A 147 8.59 3.82 16.45
C LYS A 147 8.94 2.97 15.24
N VAL A 148 9.60 3.54 14.24
CA VAL A 148 10.05 2.79 13.06
C VAL A 148 11.05 1.73 13.49
N HIS A 149 12.07 2.10 14.26
CA HIS A 149 13.05 1.17 14.80
C HIS A 149 12.38 0.05 15.61
N ALA A 150 11.46 0.38 16.52
CA ALA A 150 10.74 -0.61 17.31
C ALA A 150 9.94 -1.62 16.44
N ILE A 151 9.30 -1.14 15.37
CA ILE A 151 8.57 -2.02 14.43
C ILE A 151 9.55 -2.93 13.66
N LEU A 152 10.71 -2.41 13.26
CA LEU A 152 11.72 -3.17 12.54
C LEU A 152 12.39 -4.21 13.44
N ALA A 153 12.73 -3.84 14.68
CA ALA A 153 13.32 -4.72 15.68
C ALA A 153 12.37 -5.85 16.13
N GLU A 154 11.06 -5.62 16.14
CA GLU A 154 10.05 -6.66 16.41
C GLU A 154 9.90 -7.66 15.24
N SER A 155 10.32 -7.29 14.03
CA SER A 155 10.16 -8.14 12.85
C SER A 155 11.31 -9.14 12.69
N ASP A 156 10.98 -10.44 12.62
CA ASP A 156 11.89 -11.59 12.52
C ASP A 156 12.67 -11.68 11.17
N ASP A 157 13.33 -10.61 10.76
CA ASP A 157 14.16 -10.46 9.54
C ASP A 157 13.45 -10.64 8.18
N ALA A 158 12.26 -11.23 8.15
CA ALA A 158 11.48 -11.35 6.93
C ALA A 158 10.98 -9.97 6.50
N LEU A 159 11.30 -9.57 5.26
CA LEU A 159 10.70 -8.43 4.54
C LEU A 159 9.21 -8.70 4.27
N ASP A 160 8.44 -8.77 5.35
CA ASP A 160 7.04 -9.11 5.31
C ASP A 160 6.20 -7.86 4.99
N PRO A 161 5.24 -7.95 4.06
CA PRO A 161 4.34 -6.84 3.76
C PRO A 161 3.59 -6.27 4.97
N ILE A 162 3.38 -7.03 6.06
CA ILE A 162 2.74 -6.51 7.26
C ILE A 162 3.63 -5.45 7.93
N THR A 163 4.94 -5.67 8.00
CA THR A 163 5.89 -4.70 8.54
C THR A 163 5.89 -3.40 7.74
N ALA A 164 5.88 -3.49 6.40
CA ALA A 164 5.75 -2.31 5.54
C ALA A 164 4.45 -1.53 5.81
N ASN A 165 3.33 -2.24 5.99
CA ASN A 165 2.05 -1.63 6.33
C ASN A 165 2.03 -0.95 7.71
N ARG A 166 2.97 -1.27 8.61
CA ARG A 166 3.14 -0.60 9.91
C ARG A 166 4.09 0.59 9.83
N VAL A 167 5.22 0.45 9.13
CA VAL A 167 6.25 1.49 9.00
C VAL A 167 5.77 2.68 8.17
N VAL A 168 5.15 2.43 7.01
CA VAL A 168 4.77 3.50 6.07
C VAL A 168 3.78 4.51 6.69
N PRO A 169 2.71 4.09 7.41
CA PRO A 169 1.82 5.04 8.08
C PRO A 169 2.49 5.88 9.16
N VAL A 170 3.50 5.36 9.86
CA VAL A 170 4.25 6.12 10.89
C VAL A 170 5.02 7.27 10.22
N LEU A 171 5.80 6.95 9.18
CA LEU A 171 6.58 7.95 8.43
C LEU A 171 5.66 8.98 7.75
N LEU A 172 4.60 8.54 7.07
CA LEU A 172 3.63 9.45 6.45
C LEU A 172 2.88 10.31 7.47
N GLY A 173 2.57 9.75 8.63
CA GLY A 173 1.90 10.46 9.73
C GLY A 173 2.77 11.58 10.27
N ALA A 174 4.04 11.28 10.54
CA ALA A 174 5.03 12.27 10.99
C ALA A 174 5.24 13.36 9.92
N PHE A 175 5.44 12.97 8.66
CA PHE A 175 5.61 13.90 7.54
C PHE A 175 4.43 14.87 7.40
N ARG A 176 3.18 14.38 7.50
CA ARG A 176 1.99 15.26 7.45
C ARG A 176 1.94 16.24 8.61
N ARG A 177 2.29 15.80 9.83
CA ARG A 177 2.30 16.66 11.02
C ARG A 177 3.37 17.75 10.91
N LEU A 178 4.56 17.41 10.44
CA LEU A 178 5.63 18.37 10.15
C LEU A 178 5.19 19.38 9.08
N GLY A 179 4.54 18.92 8.01
CA GLY A 179 3.96 19.81 6.99
C GLY A 179 2.92 20.78 7.56
N LYS A 180 2.09 20.32 8.50
CA LYS A 180 1.11 21.17 9.18
C LYS A 180 1.79 22.23 10.05
N LEU A 181 2.78 21.85 10.85
CA LEU A 181 3.57 22.79 11.67
C LEU A 181 4.22 23.87 10.81
N ARG A 182 4.78 23.50 9.65
CA ARG A 182 5.35 24.47 8.70
C ARG A 182 4.28 25.41 8.14
N HIS A 183 3.13 24.89 7.74
CA HIS A 183 2.06 25.70 7.18
C HIS A 183 1.53 26.72 8.20
N GLU A 184 1.34 26.29 9.46
CA GLU A 184 0.97 27.16 10.57
C GLU A 184 2.05 28.22 10.84
N ALA A 185 3.33 27.88 10.64
CA ALA A 185 4.41 28.85 10.83
C ALA A 185 4.45 29.94 9.76
N MET A 186 4.31 29.58 8.48
CA MET A 186 4.26 30.55 7.39
C MET A 186 3.00 31.43 7.44
N GLY A 187 1.89 30.92 8.00
CA GLY A 187 0.66 31.69 8.18
C GLY A 187 0.81 32.81 9.23
N VAL A 188 1.58 32.57 10.30
CA VAL A 188 1.85 33.57 11.34
C VAL A 188 2.76 34.67 10.82
N GLU A 189 3.77 34.33 10.03
CA GLU A 189 4.72 35.30 9.48
C GLU A 189 4.02 36.33 8.58
N LYS A 190 3.05 35.91 7.76
CA LYS A 190 2.25 36.82 6.92
C LYS A 190 1.41 37.80 7.74
N GLN A 191 0.80 37.34 8.85
CA GLN A 191 0.01 38.23 9.72
C GLN A 191 0.88 39.25 10.48
N CYS A 192 2.10 38.88 10.85
CA CYS A 192 3.04 39.81 11.49
C CYS A 192 3.46 40.93 10.52
N ILE A 193 3.77 40.58 9.26
CA ILE A 193 4.16 41.55 8.23
C ILE A 193 3.02 42.53 7.94
N GLU A 194 1.79 42.04 7.73
CA GLU A 194 0.62 42.89 7.45
C GLU A 194 0.28 43.86 8.59
N ARG A 195 0.50 43.46 9.86
CA ARG A 195 0.32 44.35 11.02
C ARG A 195 1.40 45.42 11.14
N THR A 196 2.63 45.12 10.74
CA THR A 196 3.73 46.11 10.73
C THR A 196 3.66 47.11 9.58
N SER A 197 2.92 46.80 8.51
CA SER A 197 2.68 47.73 7.39
C SER A 197 1.44 48.62 7.55
N GLY A 198 0.85 48.70 8.74
CA GLY A 198 -0.27 49.61 9.03
C GLY A 198 0.11 51.09 8.78
N PRO A 199 -0.84 51.92 8.31
CA PRO A 199 -0.55 53.21 7.70
C PRO A 199 0.16 54.13 8.69
N GLN A 200 1.40 54.51 8.36
CA GLN A 200 1.98 55.76 8.85
C GLN A 200 1.10 56.90 8.33
N GLY A 201 0.06 57.23 9.10
CA GLY A 201 -0.70 58.45 8.92
C GLY A 201 0.24 59.61 9.20
N CYS A 202 0.72 60.25 8.14
CA CYS A 202 1.36 61.55 8.20
C CYS A 202 0.40 62.53 8.87
N ALA A 203 0.83 63.08 10.01
CA ALA A 203 0.25 64.28 10.61
C ALA A 203 0.78 65.52 9.89
#